data_AF-A0A3B1KKS9-F1
#
_entry.id   AF-A0A3B1KKS9-F1
#
_cell.length_a   1.000
_cell.length_b   1.000
_cell.length_c   1.000
_cell.angle_alpha   90.00
_cell.angle_beta   90.00
_cell.angle_gamma   90.00
#
_symmetry.space_group_name_H-M   'P 1'
#
loop_
_entity.id
_entity.type
_entity.pdbx_description
1 polymer ?
#
loop_
_entity_poly.entity_id
_entity_poly.type
_entity_poly.pdbx_seq_one_letter_code
_entity_poly.pdbx_strand_id
1 'polypeptide(L)'
;MHRCFVKLCTVYIFLYFAASLSVKGPTGPVVEGEEVTLECINSVESEFNMSSVHFEKWSQHMKVWHRLDIDEYNYFYRRCFYYDMNVKREDGRLLLFLPRIQTWSAGPYRCVSENATDAMINSSLTYTIPVHYMREVSVFRDGLTTSFTRYFSSLQDLRVKLGDRVELECSTTASETPQYFWSKEGDDWIVPSSKLRLERVRDLDSGKYTCTAQHPTVDSLSKKRTISLTVLPEDAAWYETTTGRIALMASAAGVALLVIIVSTTACLCRLESTSQGRIDDRSQKKPIYRNSVESLTSTAGDKQPLV
;
A
#
# COMPACT_ATOMS: atom_id res chain seq x y z
N MET A 1 36.95 17.63 67.48
CA MET A 1 35.96 16.64 67.98
C MET A 1 34.64 16.85 67.26
N HIS A 2 33.98 15.74 66.95
CA HIS A 2 32.79 15.57 66.10
C HIS A 2 31.69 16.64 66.17
N ARG A 3 31.08 16.92 65.00
CA ARG A 3 29.63 16.70 64.70
C ARG A 3 29.34 17.18 63.26
N CYS A 4 29.22 16.24 62.33
CA CYS A 4 27.95 15.75 61.75
C CYS A 4 27.52 16.52 60.49
N PHE A 5 28.06 16.08 59.34
CA PHE A 5 27.42 16.28 58.04
C PHE A 5 26.08 15.54 58.03
N VAL A 6 24.97 16.28 58.08
CA VAL A 6 23.66 15.74 57.74
C VAL A 6 23.61 15.65 56.22
N LYS A 7 23.91 14.46 55.67
CA LYS A 7 23.56 14.12 54.30
C LYS A 7 22.02 14.05 54.23
N LEU A 8 21.42 15.08 53.65
CA LEU A 8 20.06 15.00 53.10
C LEU A 8 20.04 13.91 52.03
N CYS A 9 19.62 12.70 52.39
CA CYS A 9 19.16 11.72 51.43
C CYS A 9 17.85 12.23 50.86
N THR A 10 17.91 12.86 49.68
CA THR A 10 16.75 13.02 48.81
C THR A 10 16.36 11.62 48.31
N VAL A 11 15.46 10.98 49.06
CA VAL A 11 14.73 9.81 48.57
C VAL A 11 13.85 10.31 47.43
N TYR A 12 14.32 10.13 46.19
CA TYR A 12 13.46 10.22 45.02
C TYR A 12 12.48 9.06 45.08
N ILE A 13 11.34 9.28 45.74
CA ILE A 13 10.18 8.42 45.60
C ILE A 13 9.68 8.66 44.18
N PHE A 14 10.05 7.78 43.25
CA PHE A 14 9.27 7.61 42.03
C PHE A 14 7.89 7.13 42.45
N LEU A 15 6.96 8.06 42.65
CA LEU A 15 5.54 7.77 42.65
C LEU A 15 5.19 7.27 41.24
N TYR A 16 5.31 5.96 41.04
CA TYR A 16 4.65 5.28 39.92
C TYR A 16 3.14 5.45 40.15
N PHE A 17 2.54 6.47 39.54
CA PHE A 17 1.10 6.54 39.39
C PHE A 17 0.71 5.44 38.40
N ALA A 18 0.26 4.30 38.91
CA ALA A 18 -0.36 3.27 38.09
C ALA A 18 -1.74 3.79 37.62
N ALA A 19 -1.97 3.80 36.31
CA ALA A 19 -3.29 4.10 35.76
C ALA A 19 -4.30 3.05 36.26
N SER A 20 -5.48 3.49 36.71
CA SER A 20 -6.55 2.61 37.20
C SER A 20 -7.15 1.74 36.09
N LEU A 21 -7.10 2.19 34.83
CA LEU A 21 -7.59 1.41 33.70
C LEU A 21 -6.45 0.80 32.89
N SER A 22 -6.67 -0.40 32.38
CA SER A 22 -5.76 -1.04 31.43
C SER A 22 -6.53 -1.82 30.38
N VAL A 23 -5.94 -1.91 29.18
CA VAL A 23 -6.48 -2.71 28.09
C VAL A 23 -5.71 -4.03 28.06
N LYS A 24 -6.42 -5.12 28.31
CA LYS A 24 -5.90 -6.48 28.18
C LYS A 24 -6.15 -6.96 26.76
N GLY A 25 -5.08 -7.29 26.05
CA GLY A 25 -5.16 -7.89 24.72
C GLY A 25 -4.95 -9.40 24.70
N PRO A 26 -4.92 -10.00 23.50
CA PRO A 26 -4.63 -11.42 23.31
C PRO A 26 -3.22 -11.77 23.80
N THR A 27 -3.03 -13.03 24.21
CA THR A 27 -1.78 -13.53 24.81
C THR A 27 -0.71 -13.89 23.76
N GLY A 28 -1.14 -14.19 22.52
CA GLY A 28 -0.28 -14.61 21.42
C GLY A 28 -0.13 -13.56 20.31
N PRO A 29 0.69 -13.85 19.28
CA PRO A 29 0.78 -13.01 18.10
C PRO A 29 -0.57 -12.99 17.40
N VAL A 30 -0.93 -11.83 16.86
CA VAL A 30 -2.21 -11.61 16.18
C VAL A 30 -2.00 -11.62 14.69
N VAL A 31 -2.54 -12.62 14.00
CA VAL A 31 -2.42 -12.73 12.54
C VAL A 31 -3.62 -12.07 11.86
N GLU A 32 -3.39 -11.42 10.73
CA GLU A 32 -4.47 -10.85 9.92
C GLU A 32 -5.54 -11.90 9.57
N GLY A 33 -6.80 -11.54 9.77
CA GLY A 33 -7.97 -12.39 9.54
C GLY A 33 -8.44 -13.15 10.79
N GLU A 34 -7.66 -13.16 11.87
CA GLU A 34 -8.06 -13.77 13.14
C GLU A 34 -9.11 -12.94 13.89
N GLU A 35 -9.80 -13.62 14.81
CA GLU A 35 -10.71 -13.01 15.76
C GLU A 35 -9.93 -12.54 17.00
N VAL A 36 -10.14 -11.28 17.38
CA VAL A 36 -9.45 -10.66 18.52
C VAL A 36 -10.46 -9.98 19.43
N THR A 37 -10.30 -10.19 20.73
CA THR A 37 -11.05 -9.46 21.75
C THR A 37 -10.10 -8.70 22.65
N LEU A 38 -10.32 -7.40 22.80
CA LEU A 38 -9.69 -6.58 23.83
C LEU A 38 -10.65 -6.41 24.99
N GLU A 39 -10.14 -6.45 26.21
CA GLU A 39 -10.92 -6.26 27.43
C GLU A 39 -10.40 -5.05 28.19
N CYS A 40 -11.31 -4.17 28.60
CA CYS A 40 -10.99 -3.11 29.52
C CYS A 40 -11.11 -3.62 30.95
N ILE A 41 -10.04 -3.52 31.72
CA ILE A 41 -10.00 -3.96 33.12
C ILE A 41 -9.59 -2.81 34.04
N ASN A 42 -10.13 -2.82 35.26
CA ASN A 42 -9.64 -1.98 36.35
C ASN A 42 -8.43 -2.67 36.98
N SER A 43 -7.29 -1.99 37.03
CA SER A 43 -6.06 -2.46 37.67
C SER A 43 -6.10 -2.32 39.19
N VAL A 44 -7.02 -1.51 39.73
CA VAL A 44 -7.23 -1.31 41.17
C VAL A 44 -8.57 -1.95 41.54
N GLU A 45 -8.63 -2.83 42.54
CA GLU A 45 -9.88 -3.43 43.04
C GLU A 45 -10.76 -2.40 43.80
N SER A 46 -10.99 -1.23 43.21
CA SER A 46 -12.03 -0.31 43.61
C SER A 46 -13.28 -0.59 42.77
N GLU A 47 -14.46 -0.40 43.36
CA GLU A 47 -15.77 -0.46 42.69
C GLU A 47 -15.91 0.67 41.65
N PHE A 48 -15.02 0.75 40.67
CA PHE A 48 -15.19 1.66 39.55
C PHE A 48 -16.33 1.13 38.70
N ASN A 49 -17.32 1.99 38.51
CA ASN A 49 -18.42 1.69 37.65
C ASN A 49 -17.94 1.67 36.18
N MET A 50 -17.80 0.47 35.61
CA MET A 50 -17.45 0.26 34.20
C MET A 50 -18.51 0.79 33.23
N SER A 51 -19.69 1.21 33.70
CA SER A 51 -20.73 1.78 32.86
C SER A 51 -20.34 3.13 32.24
N SER A 52 -19.45 3.90 32.88
CA SER A 52 -18.98 5.21 32.39
C SER A 52 -17.65 5.12 31.64
N VAL A 53 -17.17 3.91 31.34
CA VAL A 53 -15.93 3.67 30.61
C VAL A 53 -16.25 3.29 29.17
N HIS A 54 -15.52 3.86 28.22
CA HIS A 54 -15.64 3.58 26.78
C HIS A 54 -14.28 3.32 26.14
N PHE A 55 -14.29 2.64 24.99
CA PHE A 55 -13.10 2.48 24.17
C PHE A 55 -12.89 3.66 23.22
N GLU A 56 -11.63 4.04 23.02
CA GLU A 56 -11.21 4.97 21.99
C GLU A 56 -10.09 4.38 21.12
N LYS A 57 -10.10 4.73 19.82
CA LYS A 57 -9.03 4.43 18.87
C LYS A 57 -8.43 5.72 18.31
N TRP A 58 -7.11 5.77 18.21
CA TRP A 58 -6.43 6.90 17.60
C TRP A 58 -6.51 6.87 16.08
N SER A 59 -6.95 7.97 15.48
CA SER A 59 -6.87 8.20 14.04
C SER A 59 -5.56 8.89 13.69
N GLN A 60 -4.64 8.17 13.03
CA GLN A 60 -3.38 8.76 12.56
C GLN A 60 -3.59 9.84 11.49
N HIS A 61 -4.67 9.73 10.71
CA HIS A 61 -5.00 10.68 9.64
C HIS A 61 -5.49 12.01 10.22
N MET A 62 -6.44 11.95 11.14
CA MET A 62 -7.08 13.15 11.69
C MET A 62 -6.42 13.67 12.98
N LYS A 63 -5.48 12.89 13.56
CA LYS A 63 -4.78 13.21 14.81
C LYS A 63 -5.74 13.39 16.01
N VAL A 64 -6.79 12.59 16.06
CA VAL A 64 -7.85 12.64 17.10
C VAL A 64 -8.20 11.22 17.59
N TRP A 65 -8.64 11.12 18.84
CA TRP A 65 -9.21 9.90 19.42
C TRP A 65 -10.69 9.77 19.08
N HIS A 66 -11.10 8.61 18.56
CA HIS A 66 -12.50 8.30 18.26
C HIS A 66 -13.06 7.34 19.28
N ARG A 67 -14.19 7.72 19.89
CA ARG A 67 -15.02 6.81 20.68
C ARG A 67 -15.57 5.71 19.77
N LEU A 68 -15.44 4.47 20.22
CA LEU A 68 -15.86 3.27 19.48
C LEU A 68 -17.27 2.79 19.85
N ASP A 69 -17.79 3.27 20.98
CA ASP A 69 -19.18 3.04 21.39
C ASP A 69 -20.15 3.70 20.41
N ILE A 70 -21.31 3.05 20.20
CA ILE A 70 -22.35 3.56 19.30
C ILE A 70 -23.18 4.59 20.06
N ASP A 71 -22.89 5.88 19.87
CA ASP A 71 -23.83 6.96 20.15
C ASP A 71 -24.36 7.57 18.83
N GLU A 72 -25.48 8.30 18.91
CA GLU A 72 -26.20 8.85 17.75
C GLU A 72 -25.32 9.77 16.87
N TYR A 73 -24.29 10.38 17.46
CA TYR A 73 -23.33 11.25 16.77
C TYR A 73 -22.15 10.50 16.13
N ASN A 74 -21.59 9.45 16.75
CA ASN A 74 -20.45 8.68 16.21
C ASN A 74 -20.84 7.58 15.21
N TYR A 75 -22.13 7.40 14.95
CA TYR A 75 -22.65 6.39 14.04
C TYR A 75 -22.01 6.46 12.63
N PHE A 76 -21.92 7.66 12.06
CA PHE A 76 -21.37 7.86 10.71
C PHE A 76 -19.88 7.53 10.64
N TYR A 77 -19.09 7.90 11.66
CA TYR A 77 -17.65 7.68 11.65
C TYR A 77 -17.31 6.19 11.80
N ARG A 78 -18.01 5.50 12.71
CA ARG A 78 -17.86 4.06 12.92
C ARG A 78 -18.17 3.29 11.63
N ARG A 79 -19.23 3.65 10.91
CA ARG A 79 -19.63 2.95 9.67
C ARG A 79 -18.62 3.10 8.53
N CYS A 80 -17.90 4.21 8.46
CA CYS A 80 -16.92 4.47 7.40
C CYS A 80 -15.53 3.90 7.71
N PHE A 81 -15.09 3.95 8.98
CA PHE A 81 -13.69 3.67 9.33
C PHE A 81 -13.49 2.48 10.28
N TYR A 82 -14.51 2.10 11.05
CA TYR A 82 -14.41 1.12 12.15
C TYR A 82 -15.65 0.20 12.19
N TYR A 83 -16.13 -0.23 11.02
CA TYR A 83 -17.33 -1.06 10.89
C TYR A 83 -17.08 -2.53 11.24
N ASP A 84 -15.81 -2.91 11.29
CA ASP A 84 -15.29 -4.25 11.52
C ASP A 84 -15.00 -4.54 13.01
N MET A 85 -15.46 -3.68 13.93
CA MET A 85 -15.28 -3.85 15.38
C MET A 85 -16.56 -3.56 16.16
N ASN A 86 -16.81 -4.30 17.24
CA ASN A 86 -18.02 -4.20 18.05
C ASN A 86 -17.66 -4.06 19.53
N VAL A 87 -18.13 -2.99 20.16
CA VAL A 87 -18.05 -2.88 21.63
C VAL A 87 -19.24 -3.63 22.24
N LYS A 88 -18.97 -4.49 23.21
CA LYS A 88 -19.95 -5.30 23.93
C LYS A 88 -19.76 -5.09 25.43
N ARG A 89 -20.88 -5.05 26.15
CA ARG A 89 -20.93 -5.02 27.61
C ARG A 89 -21.63 -6.30 28.07
N GLU A 90 -20.84 -7.26 28.57
CA GLU A 90 -21.32 -8.59 28.97
C GLU A 90 -20.85 -8.86 30.41
N ASP A 91 -21.77 -9.21 31.32
CA ASP A 91 -21.47 -9.55 32.72
C ASP A 91 -20.60 -8.51 33.47
N GLY A 92 -20.83 -7.22 33.22
CA GLY A 92 -20.04 -6.13 33.82
C GLY A 92 -18.66 -5.90 33.18
N ARG A 93 -18.30 -6.67 32.16
CA ARG A 93 -17.05 -6.55 31.39
C ARG A 93 -17.26 -5.68 30.17
N LEU A 94 -16.27 -4.86 29.84
CA LEU A 94 -16.25 -4.03 28.65
C LEU A 94 -15.29 -4.63 27.62
N LEU A 95 -15.84 -5.14 26.52
CA LEU A 95 -15.13 -5.91 25.50
C LEU A 95 -15.18 -5.20 24.16
N LEU A 96 -14.06 -5.14 23.44
CA LEU A 96 -13.99 -4.74 22.04
C LEU A 96 -13.68 -5.98 21.20
N PHE A 97 -14.67 -6.39 20.42
CA PHE A 97 -14.64 -7.58 19.59
C PHE A 97 -14.34 -7.23 18.12
N LEU A 98 -13.24 -7.78 17.59
CA LEU A 98 -12.84 -7.67 16.19
C LEU A 98 -12.96 -9.05 15.54
N PRO A 99 -14.07 -9.36 14.81
CA PRO A 99 -14.30 -10.68 14.22
C PRO A 99 -13.27 -11.07 13.16
N ARG A 100 -12.69 -10.10 12.45
CA ARG A 100 -11.62 -10.30 11.47
C ARG A 100 -10.67 -9.13 11.51
N ILE A 101 -9.56 -9.30 12.20
CA ILE A 101 -8.58 -8.22 12.32
C ILE A 101 -7.84 -7.99 11.00
N GLN A 102 -7.55 -6.72 10.71
CA GLN A 102 -6.95 -6.29 9.45
C GLN A 102 -5.74 -5.39 9.72
N THR A 103 -4.90 -5.15 8.71
CA THR A 103 -3.73 -4.25 8.88
C THR A 103 -4.12 -2.83 9.31
N TRP A 104 -5.28 -2.34 8.90
CA TRP A 104 -5.79 -1.01 9.31
C TRP A 104 -6.38 -0.98 10.72
N SER A 105 -6.66 -2.14 11.31
CA SER A 105 -7.04 -2.26 12.72
C SER A 105 -5.84 -2.01 13.64
N ALA A 106 -4.61 -2.02 13.11
CA ALA A 106 -3.41 -1.65 13.86
C ALA A 106 -3.49 -0.20 14.35
N GLY A 107 -2.76 0.06 15.43
CA GLY A 107 -2.70 1.37 16.09
C GLY A 107 -3.15 1.30 17.55
N PRO A 108 -3.08 2.43 18.26
CA PRO A 108 -3.28 2.45 19.70
C PRO A 108 -4.77 2.58 20.06
N TYR A 109 -5.16 1.77 21.03
CA TYR A 109 -6.46 1.75 21.69
C TYR A 109 -6.29 2.16 23.15
N ARG A 110 -7.30 2.78 23.72
CA ARG A 110 -7.36 3.07 25.16
C ARG A 110 -8.77 2.99 25.70
N CYS A 111 -8.88 2.78 27.00
CA CYS A 111 -10.11 3.02 27.72
C CYS A 111 -10.10 4.40 28.33
N VAL A 112 -11.25 5.07 28.37
CA VAL A 112 -11.41 6.36 29.04
C VAL A 112 -12.66 6.33 29.90
N SER A 113 -12.57 6.87 31.12
CA SER A 113 -13.69 7.08 32.03
C SER A 113 -14.18 8.52 31.96
N GLU A 114 -15.50 8.71 31.85
CA GLU A 114 -16.12 10.05 31.87
C GLU A 114 -16.14 10.69 33.27
N ASN A 115 -16.05 9.89 34.33
CA ASN A 115 -16.30 10.33 35.71
C ASN A 115 -15.04 10.76 36.48
N ALA A 116 -13.85 10.68 35.88
CA ALA A 116 -12.59 11.00 36.55
C ALA A 116 -12.15 12.45 36.26
N THR A 117 -11.91 13.21 37.32
CA THR A 117 -11.59 14.64 37.30
C THR A 117 -10.17 14.98 36.82
N ASP A 118 -9.31 13.98 36.61
CA ASP A 118 -7.93 14.15 36.14
C ASP A 118 -7.63 13.25 34.93
N ALA A 119 -7.06 13.84 33.87
CA ALA A 119 -6.78 13.18 32.60
C ALA A 119 -5.71 12.07 32.66
N MET A 120 -4.85 12.07 33.69
CA MET A 120 -3.88 10.98 33.89
C MET A 120 -4.47 9.79 34.66
N ILE A 121 -5.62 9.96 35.32
CA ILE A 121 -6.33 8.90 36.07
C ILE A 121 -7.57 8.44 35.28
N ASN A 122 -8.05 9.23 34.32
CA ASN A 122 -9.24 8.92 33.54
C ASN A 122 -9.00 7.94 32.39
N SER A 123 -7.76 7.72 31.96
CA SER A 123 -7.48 6.97 30.74
C SER A 123 -6.43 5.89 30.98
N SER A 124 -6.61 4.76 30.30
CA SER A 124 -5.63 3.70 30.33
C SER A 124 -4.38 4.08 29.55
N LEU A 125 -3.28 3.38 29.84
CA LEU A 125 -2.17 3.29 28.90
C LEU A 125 -2.68 2.79 27.54
N THR A 126 -2.00 3.21 26.48
CA THR A 126 -2.36 2.80 25.13
C THR A 126 -1.92 1.37 24.86
N TYR A 127 -2.82 0.58 24.28
CA TYR A 127 -2.52 -0.76 23.80
C TYR A 127 -2.54 -0.76 22.28
N THR A 128 -1.42 -1.11 21.65
CA THR A 128 -1.34 -1.25 20.19
C THR A 128 -1.44 -2.71 19.83
N ILE A 129 -2.40 -3.07 18.97
CA ILE A 129 -2.50 -4.44 18.47
C ILE A 129 -1.41 -4.65 17.40
N PRO A 130 -0.42 -5.54 17.61
CA PRO A 130 0.59 -5.84 16.61
C PRO A 130 0.02 -6.85 15.60
N VAL A 131 -0.57 -6.34 14.51
CA VAL A 131 -1.15 -7.20 13.46
C VAL A 131 -0.05 -7.71 12.54
N HIS A 132 0.18 -9.02 12.58
CA HIS A 132 1.14 -9.70 11.72
C HIS A 132 0.50 -10.15 10.41
N TYR A 133 1.17 -9.89 9.29
CA TYR A 133 0.69 -10.25 7.96
C TYR A 133 1.84 -10.52 6.99
N MET A 134 1.58 -11.33 5.98
CA MET A 134 2.51 -11.59 4.88
C MET A 134 1.72 -11.74 3.58
N ARG A 135 2.09 -10.95 2.58
CA ARG A 135 1.48 -10.97 1.25
C ARG A 135 2.12 -12.03 0.36
N GLU A 136 1.54 -12.23 -0.82
CA GLU A 136 2.05 -13.17 -1.82
C GLU A 136 3.49 -12.83 -2.24
N VAL A 137 4.29 -13.87 -2.46
CA VAL A 137 5.69 -13.74 -2.85
C VAL A 137 5.80 -13.51 -4.34
N SER A 138 6.59 -12.50 -4.70
CA SER A 138 6.96 -12.16 -6.08
C SER A 138 8.40 -12.55 -6.34
N VAL A 139 8.67 -13.06 -7.54
CA VAL A 139 10.02 -13.41 -8.01
C VAL A 139 10.24 -12.70 -9.34
N PHE A 140 11.34 -11.95 -9.43
CA PHE A 140 11.74 -11.24 -10.63
C PHE A 140 13.23 -11.46 -10.94
N ARG A 141 13.62 -11.24 -12.19
CA ARG A 141 15.02 -11.32 -12.62
C ARG A 141 15.71 -9.99 -12.36
N ASP A 142 16.84 -10.03 -11.66
CA ASP A 142 17.66 -8.85 -11.36
C ASP A 142 18.44 -8.40 -12.62
N GLY A 143 18.76 -7.11 -12.73
CA GLY A 143 19.50 -6.54 -13.85
C GLY A 143 18.71 -6.28 -15.14
N LEU A 144 17.42 -6.64 -15.21
CA LEU A 144 16.52 -6.31 -16.33
C LEU A 144 15.63 -5.08 -16.02
N THR A 145 16.22 -4.05 -15.42
CA THR A 145 15.50 -2.89 -14.87
C THR A 145 14.99 -1.94 -15.94
N THR A 146 13.94 -2.35 -16.64
CA THR A 146 12.91 -1.39 -17.04
C THR A 146 11.74 -1.58 -16.07
N SER A 147 11.10 -0.49 -15.64
CA SER A 147 9.92 -0.53 -14.76
C SER A 147 8.80 -1.45 -15.29
N PHE A 148 8.82 -1.73 -16.60
CA PHE A 148 7.95 -2.67 -17.30
C PHE A 148 8.09 -4.12 -16.80
N THR A 149 9.31 -4.63 -16.57
CA THR A 149 9.52 -6.04 -16.18
C THR A 149 9.10 -6.31 -14.74
N ARG A 150 9.19 -5.31 -13.86
CA ARG A 150 8.64 -5.36 -12.50
C ARG A 150 7.11 -5.33 -12.48
N TYR A 151 6.47 -4.86 -13.54
CA TYR A 151 5.01 -4.83 -13.66
C TYR A 151 4.40 -6.20 -14.01
N PHE A 152 5.13 -7.06 -14.73
CA PHE A 152 4.77 -8.48 -14.95
C PHE A 152 5.23 -9.38 -13.79
N SER A 153 5.18 -8.86 -12.56
CA SER A 153 5.90 -9.14 -11.30
C SER A 153 5.96 -10.58 -10.77
N SER A 154 5.54 -11.59 -11.52
CA SER A 154 5.73 -12.97 -11.10
C SER A 154 6.16 -13.81 -12.27
N LEU A 155 7.47 -14.05 -12.37
CA LEU A 155 7.99 -15.09 -13.25
C LEU A 155 7.40 -16.43 -12.79
N GLN A 156 6.67 -17.10 -13.67
CA GLN A 156 6.31 -18.51 -13.49
C GLN A 156 7.32 -19.38 -14.24
N ASP A 157 7.69 -18.98 -15.46
CA ASP A 157 8.62 -19.72 -16.31
C ASP A 157 9.76 -18.81 -16.80
N LEU A 158 10.99 -19.25 -16.53
CA LEU A 158 12.22 -18.61 -16.96
C LEU A 158 12.97 -19.51 -17.95
N ARG A 159 13.14 -19.02 -19.18
CA ARG A 159 13.89 -19.68 -20.25
C ARG A 159 15.14 -18.85 -20.55
N VAL A 160 16.31 -19.48 -20.40
CA VAL A 160 17.62 -18.84 -20.55
C VAL A 160 18.54 -19.75 -21.36
N LYS A 161 19.57 -19.20 -21.99
CA LYS A 161 20.52 -20.00 -22.75
C LYS A 161 21.55 -20.63 -21.83
N LEU A 162 22.12 -21.74 -22.29
CA LEU A 162 23.29 -22.35 -21.66
C LEU A 162 24.43 -21.32 -21.56
N GLY A 163 25.04 -21.24 -20.39
CA GLY A 163 26.11 -20.28 -20.09
C GLY A 163 25.64 -18.89 -19.64
N ASP A 164 24.35 -18.57 -19.76
CA ASP A 164 23.82 -17.28 -19.28
C ASP A 164 23.99 -17.14 -17.76
N ARG A 165 24.14 -15.89 -17.32
CA ARG A 165 24.02 -15.50 -15.92
C ARG A 165 22.56 -15.26 -15.56
N VAL A 166 22.12 -15.85 -14.47
CA VAL A 166 20.77 -15.67 -13.90
C VAL A 166 20.89 -15.15 -12.48
N GLU A 167 20.26 -14.01 -12.22
CA GLU A 167 20.06 -13.49 -10.87
C GLU A 167 18.56 -13.29 -10.67
N LEU A 168 18.01 -13.92 -9.64
CA LEU A 168 16.61 -13.85 -9.27
C LEU A 168 16.50 -13.19 -7.91
N GLU A 169 15.54 -12.30 -7.75
CA GLU A 169 15.23 -11.63 -6.51
C GLU A 169 13.79 -11.95 -6.10
N CYS A 170 13.66 -12.37 -4.85
CA CYS A 170 12.42 -12.71 -4.20
C CYS A 170 12.00 -11.57 -3.26
N SER A 171 10.73 -11.16 -3.34
CA SER A 171 10.21 -10.05 -2.56
C SER A 171 8.76 -10.27 -2.14
N THR A 172 8.44 -9.90 -0.90
CA THR A 172 7.08 -9.82 -0.38
C THR A 172 6.94 -8.62 0.56
N THR A 173 5.69 -8.18 0.76
CA THR A 173 5.32 -7.19 1.77
C THR A 173 4.80 -7.91 3.01
N ALA A 174 5.35 -7.59 4.18
CA ALA A 174 4.97 -8.19 5.45
C ALA A 174 5.05 -7.16 6.59
N SER A 175 4.49 -7.50 7.75
CA SER A 175 4.54 -6.69 8.98
C SER A 175 5.96 -6.48 9.51
N GLU A 176 6.83 -7.48 9.36
CA GLU A 176 8.24 -7.43 9.71
C GLU A 176 9.09 -7.92 8.52
N THR A 177 10.38 -7.59 8.50
CA THR A 177 11.28 -8.02 7.44
C THR A 177 11.38 -9.55 7.42
N PRO A 178 10.93 -10.22 6.33
CA PRO A 178 10.90 -11.67 6.28
C PRO A 178 12.29 -12.25 6.02
N GLN A 179 12.48 -13.49 6.45
CA GLN A 179 13.63 -14.32 6.10
C GLN A 179 13.33 -15.08 4.81
N TYR A 180 14.30 -15.16 3.91
CA TYR A 180 14.13 -15.77 2.60
C TYR A 180 15.02 -17.00 2.44
N PHE A 181 14.47 -18.02 1.79
CA PHE A 181 15.16 -19.27 1.49
C PHE A 181 14.83 -19.72 0.07
N TRP A 182 15.85 -20.05 -0.70
CA TRP A 182 15.70 -20.70 -2.00
C TRP A 182 15.98 -22.19 -1.88
N SER A 183 15.15 -23.01 -2.51
CA SER A 183 15.36 -24.44 -2.67
C SER A 183 15.07 -24.87 -4.10
N LYS A 184 15.67 -25.96 -4.55
CA LYS A 184 15.37 -26.57 -5.85
C LYS A 184 14.71 -27.93 -5.63
N GLU A 185 13.65 -28.21 -6.39
CA GLU A 185 12.93 -29.48 -6.28
C GLU A 185 13.85 -30.65 -6.66
N GLY A 186 14.00 -31.60 -5.74
CA GLY A 186 14.85 -32.79 -5.92
C GLY A 186 16.30 -32.64 -5.46
N ASP A 187 16.70 -31.45 -5.00
CA ASP A 187 18.03 -31.20 -4.42
C ASP A 187 17.90 -30.77 -2.94
N ASP A 188 18.81 -31.21 -2.07
CA ASP A 188 18.84 -30.83 -0.65
C ASP A 188 19.46 -29.43 -0.41
N TRP A 189 19.70 -28.69 -1.49
CA TRP A 189 20.35 -27.39 -1.44
C TRP A 189 19.39 -26.29 -1.02
N ILE A 190 19.78 -25.53 0.01
CA ILE A 190 19.05 -24.37 0.53
C ILE A 190 19.97 -23.15 0.55
N VAL A 191 19.52 -22.04 -0.03
CA VAL A 191 20.22 -20.75 0.02
C VAL A 191 19.44 -19.77 0.89
N PRO A 192 19.95 -19.37 2.08
CA PRO A 192 19.31 -18.38 2.94
C PRO A 192 19.57 -16.96 2.42
N SER A 193 18.84 -16.55 1.38
CA SER A 193 18.99 -15.26 0.71
C SER A 193 17.71 -14.86 0.00
N SER A 194 17.42 -13.57 -0.12
CA SER A 194 16.37 -13.08 -1.02
C SER A 194 16.77 -13.23 -2.49
N LYS A 195 18.08 -13.30 -2.77
CA LYS A 195 18.65 -13.41 -4.11
C LYS A 195 19.23 -14.79 -4.38
N LEU A 196 18.92 -15.33 -5.56
CA LEU A 196 19.50 -16.56 -6.10
C LEU A 196 20.36 -16.21 -7.31
N ARG A 197 21.63 -16.62 -7.31
CA ARG A 197 22.62 -16.34 -8.36
C ARG A 197 23.14 -17.62 -8.98
N LEU A 198 23.02 -17.72 -10.30
CA LEU A 198 23.60 -18.77 -11.13
C LEU A 198 24.53 -18.07 -12.15
N GLU A 199 25.84 -18.16 -11.95
CA GLU A 199 26.81 -17.39 -12.77
C GLU A 199 26.96 -17.94 -14.20
N ARG A 200 26.93 -19.27 -14.37
CA ARG A 200 26.93 -19.95 -15.67
C ARG A 200 25.97 -21.12 -15.62
N VAL A 201 24.78 -20.93 -16.17
CA VAL A 201 23.71 -21.92 -16.18
C VAL A 201 24.05 -23.12 -17.07
N ARG A 202 23.78 -24.33 -16.60
CA ARG A 202 23.98 -25.62 -17.30
C ARG A 202 22.67 -26.38 -17.40
N ASP A 203 22.60 -27.39 -18.26
CA ASP A 203 21.37 -28.19 -18.45
C ASP A 203 20.80 -28.77 -17.14
N LEU A 204 21.68 -29.22 -16.25
CA LEU A 204 21.34 -29.74 -14.91
C LEU A 204 20.72 -28.71 -13.96
N ASP A 205 20.90 -27.42 -14.25
CA ASP A 205 20.29 -26.34 -13.47
C ASP A 205 18.81 -26.15 -13.86
N SER A 206 18.33 -26.77 -14.94
CA SER A 206 16.90 -26.84 -15.25
C SER A 206 16.13 -27.51 -14.11
N GLY A 207 14.93 -27.01 -13.83
CA GLY A 207 14.09 -27.53 -12.77
C GLY A 207 13.23 -26.45 -12.12
N LYS A 208 12.56 -26.82 -11.01
CA LYS A 208 11.72 -25.89 -10.26
C LYS A 208 12.47 -25.33 -9.05
N TYR A 209 12.50 -24.01 -8.93
CA TYR A 209 13.09 -23.30 -7.81
C TYR A 209 11.98 -22.66 -6.99
N THR A 210 11.98 -22.88 -5.69
CA THR A 210 11.00 -22.31 -4.76
C THR A 210 11.70 -21.29 -3.88
N CYS A 211 11.23 -20.04 -3.91
CA CYS A 211 11.53 -19.08 -2.86
C CYS A 211 10.48 -19.20 -1.77
N THR A 212 10.92 -19.30 -0.52
CA THR A 212 10.10 -19.26 0.68
C THR A 212 10.44 -18.00 1.46
N ALA A 213 9.43 -17.19 1.77
CA ALA A 213 9.51 -16.08 2.70
C ALA A 213 8.84 -16.50 4.02
N GLN A 214 9.54 -16.31 5.14
CA GLN A 214 9.08 -16.67 6.48
C GLN A 214 9.08 -15.46 7.39
N HIS A 215 8.01 -15.27 8.15
CA HIS A 215 7.93 -14.20 9.14
C HIS A 215 8.87 -14.53 10.31
N PRO A 216 9.69 -13.57 10.80
CA PRO A 216 10.74 -13.87 11.78
C PRO A 216 10.21 -14.27 13.17
N THR A 217 9.01 -13.82 13.53
CA THR A 217 8.43 -14.01 14.87
C THR A 217 7.17 -14.89 14.88
N VAL A 218 6.60 -15.19 13.70
CA VAL A 218 5.32 -15.91 13.57
C VAL A 218 5.50 -17.05 12.58
N ASP A 219 5.82 -18.24 13.08
CA ASP A 219 6.20 -19.39 12.25
C ASP A 219 5.09 -19.85 11.29
N SER A 220 3.83 -19.69 11.68
CA SER A 220 2.67 -20.00 10.83
C SER A 220 2.55 -19.10 9.60
N LEU A 221 3.22 -17.94 9.63
CA LEU A 221 3.12 -16.91 8.60
C LEU A 221 4.30 -17.06 7.61
N SER A 222 4.11 -17.98 6.67
CA SER A 222 5.06 -18.20 5.57
C SER A 222 4.34 -18.22 4.22
N LYS A 223 5.03 -17.74 3.20
CA LYS A 223 4.56 -17.71 1.81
C LYS A 223 5.66 -18.20 0.89
N LYS A 224 5.29 -18.83 -0.21
CA LYS A 224 6.25 -19.40 -1.16
C LYS A 224 5.83 -19.16 -2.59
N ARG A 225 6.82 -19.04 -3.47
CA ARG A 225 6.62 -18.93 -4.91
C ARG A 225 7.59 -19.85 -5.62
N THR A 226 7.06 -20.66 -6.55
CA THR A 226 7.83 -21.59 -7.35
C THR A 226 7.94 -21.07 -8.78
N ILE A 227 9.14 -21.17 -9.35
CA ILE A 227 9.45 -20.79 -10.73
C ILE A 227 10.07 -21.99 -11.46
N SER A 228 9.79 -22.14 -12.74
CA SER A 228 10.38 -23.17 -13.59
C SER A 228 11.53 -22.57 -14.39
N LEU A 229 12.76 -23.06 -14.18
CA LEU A 229 13.92 -22.71 -14.99
C LEU A 229 14.10 -23.76 -16.09
N THR A 230 14.11 -23.31 -17.35
CA THR A 230 14.42 -24.13 -18.52
C THR A 230 15.66 -23.58 -19.20
N VAL A 231 16.69 -24.43 -19.33
CA VAL A 231 17.91 -24.09 -20.04
C VAL A 231 17.75 -24.48 -21.51
N LEU A 232 17.98 -23.50 -22.38
CA LEU A 232 17.96 -23.65 -23.82
C LEU A 232 19.38 -23.91 -24.33
N PRO A 233 19.54 -24.59 -25.47
CA PRO A 233 20.83 -24.70 -26.17
C PRO A 233 21.48 -23.32 -26.40
N GLU A 234 22.80 -23.30 -26.51
CA GLU A 234 23.58 -22.06 -26.73
C GLU A 234 23.17 -21.34 -28.03
N ASP A 235 22.88 -22.12 -29.08
CA ASP A 235 22.45 -21.68 -30.41
C ASP A 235 20.96 -21.34 -30.50
N ALA A 236 20.19 -21.49 -29.42
CA ALA A 236 18.76 -21.16 -29.42
C ALA A 236 18.49 -19.72 -29.87
N ALA A 237 17.38 -19.48 -30.56
CA ALA A 237 17.06 -18.13 -31.02
C ALA A 237 16.76 -17.19 -29.83
N TRP A 238 17.15 -15.91 -29.94
CA TRP A 238 16.98 -14.95 -28.83
C TRP A 238 15.53 -14.79 -28.38
N TYR A 239 14.57 -14.90 -29.31
CA TYR A 239 13.14 -14.77 -29.05
C TYR A 239 12.53 -15.96 -28.32
N GLU A 240 13.25 -17.07 -28.16
CA GLU A 240 12.80 -18.21 -27.36
C GLU A 240 12.97 -17.98 -25.86
N THR A 241 13.94 -17.13 -25.48
CA THR A 241 14.19 -16.75 -24.09
C THR A 241 13.00 -15.99 -23.51
N THR A 242 12.80 -16.05 -22.19
CA THR A 242 11.72 -15.29 -21.54
C THR A 242 11.83 -13.80 -21.84
N THR A 243 13.05 -13.26 -21.80
CA THR A 243 13.31 -11.86 -22.17
C THR A 243 12.94 -11.56 -23.62
N GLY A 244 13.32 -12.42 -24.56
CA GLY A 244 13.02 -12.25 -25.97
C GLY A 244 11.52 -12.30 -26.25
N ARG A 245 10.80 -13.22 -25.60
CA ARG A 245 9.33 -13.30 -25.66
C ARG A 245 8.67 -12.03 -25.15
N ILE A 246 9.10 -11.53 -24.00
CA ILE A 246 8.58 -10.27 -23.43
C ILE A 246 8.84 -9.10 -24.39
N ALA A 247 10.04 -9.03 -24.96
CA ALA A 247 10.39 -7.98 -25.93
C ALA A 247 9.52 -8.03 -27.20
N LEU A 248 9.23 -9.23 -27.73
CA LEU A 248 8.31 -9.39 -28.86
C LEU A 248 6.87 -8.99 -28.51
N MET A 249 6.38 -9.36 -27.33
CA MET A 249 5.04 -8.97 -26.89
C MET A 249 4.94 -7.45 -26.71
N ALA A 250 5.97 -6.83 -26.13
CA ALA A 250 6.03 -5.38 -25.94
C ALA A 250 6.10 -4.63 -27.28
N SER A 251 6.89 -5.12 -28.23
CA SER A 251 7.01 -4.49 -29.55
C SER A 251 5.70 -4.61 -30.34
N ALA A 252 5.04 -5.78 -30.34
CA ALA A 252 3.74 -5.97 -30.98
C ALA A 252 2.66 -5.04 -30.39
N ALA A 253 2.62 -4.92 -29.06
CA ALA A 253 1.70 -3.99 -28.39
C ALA A 253 1.99 -2.53 -28.76
N GLY A 254 3.27 -2.14 -28.83
CA GLY A 254 3.70 -0.81 -29.27
C GLY A 254 3.26 -0.50 -30.70
N VAL A 255 3.42 -1.43 -31.63
CA VAL A 255 2.97 -1.29 -33.03
C VAL A 255 1.46 -1.16 -33.10
N ALA A 256 0.71 -2.00 -32.37
CA ALA A 256 -0.75 -1.92 -32.33
C ALA A 256 -1.24 -0.56 -31.82
N LEU A 257 -0.63 -0.03 -30.75
CA LEU A 257 -0.93 1.30 -30.22
C LEU A 257 -0.64 2.41 -31.24
N LEU A 258 0.50 2.33 -31.95
CA LEU A 258 0.83 3.29 -33.00
C LEU A 258 -0.18 3.26 -34.15
N VAL A 259 -0.61 2.08 -34.60
CA VAL A 259 -1.64 1.95 -35.64
C VAL A 259 -2.96 2.55 -35.17
N ILE A 260 -3.37 2.32 -33.92
CA ILE A 260 -4.57 2.93 -33.34
C ILE A 260 -4.44 4.46 -33.36
N ILE A 261 -3.32 5.02 -32.89
CA ILE A 261 -3.07 6.47 -32.87
C ILE A 261 -3.08 7.07 -34.29
N VAL A 262 -2.43 6.42 -35.26
CA VAL A 262 -2.43 6.89 -36.66
C VAL A 262 -3.83 6.81 -37.27
N SER A 263 -4.60 5.77 -36.94
CA SER A 263 -5.97 5.62 -37.43
C SER A 263 -6.94 6.65 -36.85
N THR A 264 -6.84 6.93 -35.54
CA THR A 264 -7.68 7.93 -34.87
C THR A 264 -7.32 9.34 -35.34
N THR A 265 -6.03 9.67 -35.44
CA THR A 265 -5.60 10.97 -35.99
C THR A 265 -6.05 11.16 -37.44
N ALA A 266 -5.89 10.15 -38.31
CA ALA A 266 -6.39 10.22 -39.68
C ALA A 266 -7.92 10.38 -39.75
N CYS A 267 -8.67 9.72 -38.86
CA CYS A 267 -10.13 9.86 -38.76
C CYS A 267 -10.53 11.28 -38.32
N LEU A 268 -9.85 11.82 -37.30
CA LEU A 268 -10.08 13.19 -36.82
C LEU A 268 -9.74 14.25 -37.88
N CYS A 269 -8.62 14.10 -38.60
CA CYS A 269 -8.27 15.00 -39.71
C CYS A 269 -9.30 14.95 -40.86
N ARG A 270 -9.86 13.76 -41.16
CA ARG A 270 -10.92 13.64 -42.18
C ARG A 270 -12.20 14.36 -41.74
N LEU A 271 -12.62 14.22 -40.48
CA LEU A 271 -13.79 14.91 -39.93
C LEU A 271 -13.67 16.44 -40.03
N GLU A 272 -12.50 16.99 -39.73
CA GLU A 272 -12.24 18.43 -39.81
C GLU A 272 -12.26 18.93 -41.26
N SER A 273 -11.65 18.18 -42.20
CA SER A 273 -11.67 18.51 -43.64
C SER A 273 -13.08 18.55 -44.23
N THR A 274 -13.99 17.66 -43.77
CA THR A 274 -15.40 17.69 -44.17
C THR A 274 -16.19 18.87 -43.58
N SER A 275 -15.74 19.44 -42.47
CA SER A 275 -16.37 20.62 -41.85
C SER A 275 -15.95 21.93 -42.53
N GLN A 276 -14.72 21.99 -43.06
CA GLN A 276 -14.16 23.19 -43.69
C GLN A 276 -14.45 23.28 -45.20
N GLY A 277 -14.94 22.20 -45.81
CA GLY A 277 -15.35 22.12 -47.22
C GLY A 277 -16.76 22.64 -47.55
N ARG A 278 -17.43 23.36 -46.64
CA ARG A 278 -18.75 23.97 -46.88
C ARG A 278 -18.75 25.47 -46.55
N ILE A 279 -17.92 26.24 -47.26
CA ILE A 279 -18.19 27.66 -47.45
C ILE A 279 -19.23 27.74 -48.57
N ASP A 280 -20.47 27.97 -48.18
CA ASP A 280 -21.62 28.12 -49.06
C ASP A 280 -21.50 29.49 -49.78
N ASP A 281 -20.96 29.50 -51.00
CA ASP A 281 -20.87 30.67 -51.90
C ASP A 281 -22.25 31.18 -52.40
N ARG A 282 -23.31 30.96 -51.63
CA ARG A 282 -24.68 31.35 -51.97
C ARG A 282 -25.39 32.09 -50.84
N SER A 283 -24.72 33.06 -50.23
CA SER A 283 -25.43 34.15 -49.55
C SER A 283 -25.95 35.15 -50.58
N GLN A 284 -27.13 34.88 -51.14
CA GLN A 284 -27.91 35.88 -51.86
C GLN A 284 -28.08 37.13 -50.99
N LYS A 285 -27.81 38.29 -51.60
CA LYS A 285 -28.18 39.64 -51.17
C LYS A 285 -29.39 39.65 -50.24
N LYS A 286 -29.20 40.09 -48.99
CA LYS A 286 -30.29 40.73 -48.24
C LYS A 286 -30.44 42.17 -48.72
N PRO A 287 -31.68 42.66 -48.94
CA PRO A 287 -31.92 43.97 -49.54
C PRO A 287 -31.47 45.10 -48.62
N ILE A 288 -30.93 46.13 -49.28
CA ILE A 288 -30.51 47.41 -48.74
C ILE A 288 -31.74 48.10 -48.11
N TYR A 289 -31.77 48.26 -46.79
CA TYR A 289 -32.61 49.29 -46.18
C TYR A 289 -31.86 50.63 -46.24
N ARG A 290 -32.39 51.50 -47.10
CA ARG A 290 -31.88 52.82 -47.41
C ARG A 290 -32.32 53.79 -46.31
N ASN A 291 -31.47 54.04 -45.31
CA ASN A 291 -31.39 55.32 -44.61
C ASN A 291 -29.94 55.78 -44.69
N SER A 292 -29.64 56.42 -45.82
CA SER A 292 -28.36 57.01 -46.18
C SER A 292 -28.38 58.50 -45.86
N VAL A 293 -27.59 58.88 -44.86
CA VAL A 293 -26.94 60.18 -44.63
C VAL A 293 -25.79 59.81 -43.69
N GLU A 294 -24.49 59.92 -44.00
CA GLU A 294 -23.79 60.93 -44.78
C GLU A 294 -22.51 60.35 -45.43
N SER A 295 -22.04 61.13 -46.40
CA SER A 295 -20.91 61.02 -47.32
C SER A 295 -19.54 60.71 -46.71
N LEU A 296 -18.76 59.96 -47.50
CA LEU A 296 -17.31 59.79 -47.40
C LEU A 296 -16.52 61.07 -47.72
N THR A 297 -15.37 61.21 -47.06
CA THR A 297 -14.10 61.74 -47.63
C THR A 297 -12.97 61.01 -46.89
N SER A 298 -12.35 59.95 -47.43
CA SER A 298 -11.22 59.94 -48.37
C SER A 298 -10.14 60.99 -48.10
N THR A 299 -9.00 60.56 -47.55
CA THR A 299 -7.68 60.97 -48.07
C THR A 299 -6.67 59.84 -47.85
N ALA A 300 -6.03 59.46 -48.95
CA ALA A 300 -4.77 58.72 -49.05
C ALA A 300 -3.68 59.38 -48.16
N GLY A 301 -2.58 58.75 -47.77
CA GLY A 301 -1.68 57.92 -48.53
C GLY A 301 -0.27 58.24 -48.03
N ASP A 302 0.41 57.21 -47.55
CA ASP A 302 1.83 56.93 -47.61
C ASP A 302 2.77 58.02 -48.23
N LYS A 303 3.80 58.44 -47.48
CA LYS A 303 5.24 58.14 -47.75
C LYS A 303 6.21 59.05 -46.94
N GLN A 304 7.19 58.37 -46.36
CA GLN A 304 8.56 58.76 -45.89
C GLN A 304 9.22 59.94 -46.65
N PRO A 305 10.31 60.60 -46.12
CA PRO A 305 11.57 59.92 -45.77
C PRO A 305 12.51 60.55 -44.69
N LEU A 306 13.51 59.72 -44.31
CA LEU A 306 14.94 59.99 -43.98
C LEU A 306 15.31 61.28 -43.19
N VAL A 307 15.81 61.13 -41.96
CA VAL A 307 17.23 61.01 -41.52
C VAL A 307 17.23 60.47 -40.09
#